data_AF-A0A966BKW4-F1
#
_entry.id   AF-A0A966BKW4-F1
#
_cell.length_a   1.000
_cell.length_b   1.000
_cell.length_c   1.000
_cell.angle_alpha   90.00
_cell.angle_beta   90.00
_cell.angle_gamma   90.00
#
_symmetry.space_group_name_H-M   'P 1'
#
loop_
_entity.id
_entity.type
_entity.pdbx_description
1 polymer ?
#
loop_
_entity_poly.entity_id
_entity_poly.type
_entity_poly.pdbx_seq_one_letter_code
_entity_poly.pdbx_strand_id
1 'polypeptide(L)'
;MSELSLKSIAPYQAQPGEEYMNPKQRDHFRQVLSHIKSGLGEDIDRTVHTMQAEATAFADPNDRATQESDISLELRNRDRERKLIKKINEMLAKIDADEYGYCDNCGIEIGL
;
A
#
# COMPACT_ATOMS: atom_id res chain seq x y z
N MET A 1 2.20 5.43 -7.43
CA MET A 1 1.00 5.13 -6.62
C MET A 1 -0.19 5.75 -7.32
N SER A 2 -1.09 4.95 -7.87
CA SER A 2 -2.33 5.47 -8.42
C SER A 2 -3.10 6.20 -7.32
N GLU A 3 -3.18 7.54 -7.42
CA GLU A 3 -4.04 8.38 -6.57
C GLU A 3 -5.49 7.88 -6.53
N LEU A 4 -5.91 7.07 -7.51
CA LEU A 4 -7.27 6.55 -7.59
C LEU A 4 -7.58 5.46 -6.56
N SER A 5 -6.60 4.69 -6.06
CA SER A 5 -6.90 3.57 -5.15
C SER A 5 -7.45 4.07 -3.80
N LEU A 6 -6.85 5.11 -3.23
CA LEU A 6 -7.31 5.67 -1.95
C LEU A 6 -8.61 6.49 -2.06
N LYS A 7 -8.88 7.10 -3.22
CA LYS A 7 -10.08 7.93 -3.45
C LYS A 7 -11.38 7.12 -3.50
N SER A 8 -11.29 5.80 -3.60
CA SER A 8 -12.46 4.92 -3.71
C SER A 8 -13.19 4.70 -2.37
N ILE A 9 -12.52 4.92 -1.24
CA ILE A 9 -13.09 4.70 0.09
C ILE A 9 -13.28 6.05 0.79
N ALA A 10 -14.54 6.39 1.06
CA ALA A 10 -14.88 7.61 1.78
C ALA A 10 -14.35 7.54 3.23
N PRO A 11 -13.91 8.66 3.83
CA PRO A 11 -13.48 8.69 5.22
C PRO A 11 -14.57 8.19 6.18
N TYR A 12 -14.18 7.51 7.26
CA TYR A 12 -15.10 7.11 8.31
C TYR A 12 -15.72 8.35 8.99
N GLN A 13 -17.03 8.30 9.23
CA GLN A 13 -17.75 9.36 9.95
C GLN A 13 -18.18 8.85 11.32
N ALA A 14 -17.38 9.18 12.34
CA ALA A 14 -17.68 8.80 13.72
C ALA A 14 -18.98 9.43 14.21
N GLN A 15 -19.79 8.63 14.91
CA GLN A 15 -21.03 9.10 15.51
C GLN A 15 -20.78 9.62 16.95
N PRO A 16 -21.58 10.59 17.44
CA PRO A 16 -21.46 11.03 18.83
C PRO A 16 -21.68 9.86 19.81
N GLY A 17 -20.75 9.70 20.74
CA GLY A 17 -20.81 8.64 21.77
C GLY A 17 -20.42 7.24 21.27
N GLU A 18 -19.84 7.14 20.07
CA GLU A 18 -19.31 5.88 19.56
C GLU A 18 -18.03 5.47 20.31
N GLU A 19 -17.96 4.20 20.72
CA GLU A 19 -16.75 3.64 21.33
C GLU A 19 -15.59 3.61 20.33
N TYR A 20 -14.40 4.01 20.79
CA TYR A 20 -13.20 4.02 19.98
C TYR A 20 -12.81 2.61 19.53
N MET A 21 -12.46 2.46 18.25
CA MET A 21 -12.09 1.17 17.63
C MET A 21 -13.12 0.06 17.82
N ASN A 22 -14.40 0.43 17.76
CA ASN A 22 -15.49 -0.54 17.71
C ASN A 22 -15.43 -1.41 16.43
N PRO A 23 -16.25 -2.47 16.34
CA PRO A 23 -16.25 -3.35 15.17
C PRO A 23 -16.44 -2.62 13.82
N LYS A 24 -17.27 -1.57 13.76
CA LYS A 24 -17.52 -0.82 12.53
C LYS A 24 -16.30 -0.02 12.06
N GLN A 25 -15.61 0.63 12.99
CA GLN A 25 -14.37 1.37 12.71
C GLN A 25 -13.27 0.41 12.25
N ARG A 26 -13.10 -0.71 12.96
CA ARG A 26 -12.11 -1.75 12.60
C ARG A 26 -12.40 -2.35 11.22
N ASP A 27 -13.66 -2.64 10.91
CA ASP A 27 -14.05 -3.14 9.58
C ASP A 27 -13.78 -2.12 8.48
N HIS A 28 -14.02 -0.82 8.75
CA HIS A 28 -13.67 0.23 7.81
C HIS A 28 -12.16 0.28 7.52
N PHE A 29 -11.31 0.32 8.54
CA PHE A 29 -9.85 0.32 8.35
C PHE A 29 -9.35 -0.97 7.70
N ARG A 30 -9.96 -2.13 8.01
CA ARG A 30 -9.66 -3.39 7.33
C ARG A 30 -9.94 -3.32 5.83
N GLN A 31 -11.06 -2.71 5.43
CA GLN A 31 -11.39 -2.50 4.01
C GLN A 31 -10.39 -1.55 3.34
N VAL A 32 -10.06 -0.43 3.99
CA VAL A 32 -9.06 0.53 3.50
C VAL A 32 -7.71 -0.14 3.27
N LEU A 33 -7.17 -0.80 4.29
CA LEU A 33 -5.89 -1.48 4.23
C LEU A 33 -5.88 -2.60 3.18
N SER A 34 -6.95 -3.39 3.09
CA SER A 34 -7.08 -4.46 2.10
C SER A 34 -7.12 -3.90 0.67
N HIS A 35 -7.84 -2.80 0.45
CA HIS A 35 -7.91 -2.15 -0.85
C HIS A 35 -6.55 -1.60 -1.29
N ILE A 36 -5.84 -0.91 -0.39
CA ILE A 36 -4.47 -0.42 -0.67
C ILE A 36 -3.54 -1.58 -1.00
N LYS A 37 -3.58 -2.67 -0.22
CA LYS A 37 -2.76 -3.86 -0.44
C LYS A 37 -3.00 -4.47 -1.82
N SER A 38 -4.27 -4.64 -2.22
CA SER A 38 -4.62 -5.19 -3.53
C SER A 38 -4.15 -4.26 -4.65
N GLY A 39 -4.39 -2.95 -4.54
CA GLY A 39 -3.93 -1.98 -5.53
C GLY A 39 -2.40 -1.96 -5.70
N LEU A 40 -1.63 -2.05 -4.60
CA LEU A 40 -0.17 -2.20 -4.67
C LEU A 40 0.25 -3.50 -5.35
N GLY A 41 -0.45 -4.61 -5.07
CA GLY A 41 -0.18 -5.90 -5.72
C GLY A 41 -0.38 -5.83 -7.23
N GLU A 42 -1.52 -5.30 -7.67
CA GLU A 42 -1.85 -5.11 -9.09
C GLU A 42 -0.86 -4.17 -9.79
N ASP A 43 -0.46 -3.07 -9.13
CA ASP A 43 0.53 -2.13 -9.65
C ASP A 43 1.92 -2.80 -9.79
N ILE A 44 2.33 -3.63 -8.82
CA ILE A 44 3.58 -4.41 -8.91
C ILE A 44 3.52 -5.39 -10.07
N ASP A 45 2.45 -6.19 -10.18
CA ASP A 45 2.32 -7.23 -11.20
C ASP A 45 2.33 -6.63 -12.62
N ARG A 46 1.57 -5.54 -12.82
CA ARG A 46 1.55 -4.80 -14.10
C ARG A 46 2.93 -4.29 -14.48
N THR A 47 3.63 -3.65 -13.54
CA THR A 47 4.95 -3.08 -13.81
C THR A 47 5.99 -4.15 -14.11
N VAL A 48 5.97 -5.28 -13.38
CA VAL A 48 6.89 -6.41 -13.66
C VAL A 48 6.69 -6.94 -15.08
N HIS A 49 5.44 -7.07 -15.53
CA HIS A 49 5.16 -7.46 -16.91
C HIS A 49 5.70 -6.44 -17.94
N THR A 50 5.53 -5.14 -17.69
CA THR A 50 6.08 -4.09 -18.56
C THR A 50 7.61 -4.17 -18.63
N MET A 51 8.28 -4.30 -17.48
CA MET A 51 9.75 -4.39 -17.41
C MET A 51 10.30 -5.61 -18.16
N GLN A 52 9.60 -6.75 -18.10
CA GLN A 52 9.97 -7.95 -18.85
C GLN A 52 9.88 -7.76 -20.37
N ALA A 53 8.85 -7.05 -20.83
CA ALA A 53 8.69 -6.74 -22.26
C ALA A 53 9.76 -5.76 -22.75
N GLU A 54 10.02 -4.70 -21.99
CA GLU A 54 10.99 -3.66 -22.33
C GLU A 54 12.42 -4.21 -22.40
N ALA A 55 12.83 -5.06 -21.46
CA ALA A 55 14.19 -5.61 -21.38
C ALA A 55 14.66 -6.43 -22.61
N THR A 56 13.79 -6.66 -23.59
CA THR A 56 14.09 -7.39 -24.83
C THR A 56 14.28 -6.49 -26.05
N ALA A 57 14.08 -5.17 -25.92
CA ALA A 57 14.10 -4.21 -27.02
C ALA A 57 15.30 -3.25 -26.89
N PHE A 58 16.37 -3.49 -27.67
CA PHE A 58 17.51 -2.58 -27.78
C PHE A 58 17.68 -2.11 -29.22
N ALA A 59 17.62 -0.80 -29.46
CA ALA A 59 17.92 -0.21 -30.77
C ALA A 59 19.39 0.23 -30.89
N ASP A 60 19.97 0.82 -29.83
CA ASP A 60 21.40 1.14 -29.76
C ASP A 60 21.99 1.09 -28.32
N PRO A 61 23.32 1.26 -28.13
CA PRO A 61 23.95 1.24 -26.80
C PRO A 61 23.52 2.36 -25.84
N ASN A 62 23.12 3.53 -26.34
CA ASN A 62 22.62 4.64 -25.50
C ASN A 62 21.19 4.35 -25.03
N ASP A 63 20.36 3.76 -25.91
CA ASP A 63 19.02 3.29 -25.57
C ASP A 63 19.09 2.22 -24.47
N ARG A 64 20.04 1.29 -24.58
CA ARG A 64 20.30 0.30 -23.53
C ARG A 64 20.67 0.95 -22.20
N ALA A 65 21.56 1.94 -22.20
CA ALA A 65 21.99 2.60 -20.95
C ALA A 65 20.83 3.35 -20.27
N THR A 66 19.97 3.99 -21.06
CA THR A 66 18.74 4.65 -20.56
C THR A 66 17.80 3.63 -19.94
N GLN A 67 17.51 2.55 -20.65
CA GLN A 67 16.60 1.50 -20.17
C GLN A 67 17.10 0.80 -18.91
N GLU A 68 18.39 0.47 -18.82
CA GLU A 68 18.97 -0.14 -17.61
C GLU A 68 18.82 0.79 -16.38
N SER A 69 18.95 2.10 -16.59
CA SER A 69 18.75 3.11 -15.54
C SER A 69 17.30 3.15 -15.07
N ASP A 70 16.35 3.13 -16.00
CA ASP A 70 14.90 3.14 -15.70
C ASP A 70 14.47 1.87 -14.97
N ILE A 71 14.94 0.69 -15.44
CA ILE A 71 14.70 -0.60 -14.77
C ILE A 71 15.25 -0.59 -13.35
N SER A 72 16.48 -0.06 -13.14
CA SER A 72 17.09 0.03 -11.82
C SER A 72 16.29 0.92 -10.86
N LEU A 73 15.77 2.05 -11.35
CA LEU A 73 14.88 2.90 -10.57
C LEU A 73 13.58 2.17 -10.21
N GLU A 74 13.00 1.47 -11.17
CA GLU A 74 11.71 0.81 -10.95
C GLU A 74 11.82 -0.37 -9.98
N LEU A 75 12.89 -1.18 -10.05
CA LEU A 75 13.17 -2.22 -9.06
C LEU A 75 13.21 -1.65 -7.63
N ARG A 76 13.84 -0.49 -7.42
CA ARG A 76 13.88 0.18 -6.11
C ARG A 76 12.50 0.65 -5.66
N ASN A 77 11.66 1.12 -6.57
CA ASN A 77 10.27 1.49 -6.27
C ASN A 77 9.47 0.24 -5.85
N ARG A 78 9.59 -0.87 -6.58
CA ARG A 78 8.92 -2.14 -6.25
C ARG A 78 9.32 -2.65 -4.87
N ASP A 79 10.59 -2.57 -4.50
CA ASP A 79 11.06 -2.97 -3.17
C ASP A 79 10.42 -2.13 -2.04
N ARG A 80 10.18 -0.84 -2.27
CA ARG A 80 9.48 0.03 -1.31
C ARG A 80 8.02 -0.39 -1.18
N GLU A 81 7.35 -0.68 -2.29
CA GLU A 81 5.96 -1.12 -2.27
C GLU A 81 5.78 -2.50 -1.64
N ARG A 82 6.70 -3.45 -1.87
CA ARG A 82 6.72 -4.74 -1.16
C ARG A 82 6.87 -4.56 0.36
N LYS A 83 7.73 -3.64 0.80
CA LYS A 83 7.86 -3.29 2.22
C LYS A 83 6.59 -2.65 2.76
N LEU A 84 5.90 -1.83 1.98
CA LEU A 84 4.62 -1.24 2.36
C LEU A 84 3.53 -2.32 2.51
N ILE A 85 3.43 -3.28 1.59
CA ILE A 85 2.54 -4.44 1.70
C ILE A 85 2.80 -5.22 3.00
N LYS A 86 4.08 -5.44 3.34
CA LYS A 86 4.45 -6.09 4.61
C LYS A 86 3.91 -5.32 5.81
N LYS A 87 4.10 -3.99 5.86
CA LYS A 87 3.53 -3.14 6.92
C LYS A 87 2.01 -3.21 6.97
N ILE A 88 1.33 -3.21 5.82
CA ILE A 88 -0.13 -3.34 5.79
C ILE A 88 -0.59 -4.67 6.40
N ASN A 89 0.11 -5.78 6.11
CA ASN A 89 -0.18 -7.06 6.75
C ASN A 89 0.01 -7.01 8.28
N GLU A 90 1.06 -6.34 8.76
CA GLU A 90 1.27 -6.12 10.20
C GLU A 90 0.12 -5.31 10.82
N MET A 91 -0.35 -4.26 10.14
CA MET A 91 -1.50 -3.47 10.60
C MET A 91 -2.81 -4.26 10.59
N LEU A 92 -3.04 -5.11 9.59
CA LEU A 92 -4.20 -6.02 9.56
C LEU A 92 -4.16 -7.00 10.74
N ALA A 93 -3.00 -7.56 11.06
CA ALA A 93 -2.84 -8.41 12.23
C ALA A 93 -3.12 -7.67 13.54
N LYS A 94 -2.73 -6.39 13.65
CA LYS A 94 -3.10 -5.54 14.80
C LYS A 94 -4.61 -5.31 14.91
N ILE A 95 -5.33 -5.22 13.78
CA ILE A 95 -6.80 -5.13 13.79
C ILE A 95 -7.40 -6.42 14.33
N ASP A 96 -6.87 -7.58 13.91
CA ASP A 96 -7.36 -8.89 14.37
C ASP A 96 -7.04 -9.15 15.86
N ALA A 97 -5.99 -8.52 16.39
CA ALA A 97 -5.60 -8.57 17.81
C ALA A 97 -6.29 -7.51 18.68
N ASP A 98 -7.18 -6.68 18.12
CA ASP A 98 -7.82 -5.55 18.81
C ASP A 98 -6.83 -4.50 19.36
N GLU A 99 -5.62 -4.41 18.78
CA GLU A 99 -4.55 -3.48 19.15
C GLU A 99 -4.42 -2.29 18.19
N TYR A 100 -5.17 -2.29 17.09
CA TYR A 100 -5.13 -1.21 16.09
C TYR A 100 -5.76 0.08 16.62
N GLY A 101 -5.16 1.22 16.26
CA GLY A 101 -5.63 2.55 16.68
C GLY A 101 -4.86 3.14 17.86
N TYR A 102 -4.04 2.37 18.56
CA TYR A 102 -3.31 2.89 19.72
C TYR A 102 -1.84 3.16 19.37
N CYS A 103 -1.26 4.18 19.99
CA CYS A 103 0.16 4.50 19.86
C CYS A 103 1.02 3.42 20.53
N ASP A 104 1.90 2.78 19.77
CA ASP A 104 2.77 1.70 20.27
C ASP A 104 3.68 2.12 21.45
N ASN A 105 3.97 3.42 21.63
CA ASN A 105 4.85 3.91 22.69
C ASN A 105 4.12 4.31 23.99
N CYS A 106 2.91 4.86 23.90
CA CYS A 106 2.20 5.41 25.05
C CYS A 106 0.77 4.87 25.26
N GLY A 107 0.27 4.05 24.34
CA GLY A 107 -1.07 3.47 24.41
C GLY A 107 -2.22 4.46 24.19
N ILE A 108 -1.91 5.71 23.84
CA ILE A 108 -2.93 6.74 23.58
C ILE A 108 -3.59 6.48 22.23
N GLU A 109 -4.91 6.73 22.16
CA GLU A 109 -5.71 6.67 20.94
C GLU A 109 -5.13 7.58 19.83
N ILE A 110 -4.99 7.02 18.64
CA ILE A 110 -4.63 7.74 17.42
C ILE A 110 -5.92 8.28 16.79
N GLY A 111 -5.91 9.55 16.35
CA GLY A 111 -7.08 10.18 15.76
C GLY A 111 -7.65 9.41 14.55
N LEU A 112 -8.98 9.39 14.46
CA LEU A 112 -9.75 8.84 13.34
C LEU A 112 -9.67 9.73 12.10
#